data_AF-A0A944TQS1-F1
#
_entry.id   AF-A0A944TQS1-F1
#
_cell.length_a   1.000
_cell.length_b   1.000
_cell.length_c   1.000
_cell.angle_alpha   90.00
_cell.angle_beta   90.00
_cell.angle_gamma   90.00
#
_symmetry.space_group_name_H-M   'P 1'
#
loop_
_entity.id
_entity.type
_entity.pdbx_description
1 polymer ?
#
loop_
_entity_poly.entity_id
_entity_poly.type
_entity_poly.pdbx_seq_one_letter_code
_entity_poly.pdbx_strand_id
1 'polypeptide(L)'
;MNFLKTTLLLLTLGLLAGCSGKGGSSKVEINALFIGGALQGGTVFWALNTSNGHRVSIAKSDEAGTTEIDLPNGPWAFRAVGWTGGNNFEGTAKCGADNVFLGGGIVNVNIVLSAANCIGDDFGPAGFRIGDQFKPLEVISCVGVAGV
;
A
#
# COMPACT_ATOMS: atom_id res chain seq x y z
N MET A 1 45.04 42.10 11.72
CA MET A 1 44.55 40.86 12.38
C MET A 1 43.02 40.71 12.41
N ASN A 2 42.27 41.59 11.72
CA ASN A 2 40.80 41.54 11.72
C ASN A 2 40.21 40.91 10.44
N PHE A 3 40.93 40.98 9.31
CA PHE A 3 40.49 40.36 8.04
C PHE A 3 40.43 38.83 8.12
N LEU A 4 41.39 38.18 8.79
CA LEU A 4 41.42 36.72 8.95
C LEU A 4 40.24 36.20 9.81
N LYS A 5 39.73 37.02 10.75
CA LYS A 5 38.56 36.69 11.59
C LYS A 5 37.25 36.81 10.82
N THR A 6 37.13 37.82 9.95
CA THR A 6 35.90 38.04 9.15
C THR A 6 35.73 36.97 8.07
N THR A 7 36.82 36.52 7.44
CA THR A 7 36.77 35.45 6.43
C THR A 7 36.44 34.08 7.05
N LEU A 8 36.91 33.81 8.28
CA LEU A 8 36.64 32.55 8.97
C LEU A 8 35.17 32.42 9.41
N LEU A 9 34.52 33.54 9.76
CA LEU A 9 33.10 33.58 10.17
C LEU A 9 32.13 33.32 8.99
N LEU A 10 32.49 33.80 7.79
CA LEU A 10 31.71 33.57 6.56
C LEU A 10 31.82 32.12 6.06
N LEU A 11 32.96 31.45 6.29
CA LEU A 11 33.16 30.06 5.89
C LEU A 11 32.37 29.07 6.78
N THR A 12 32.20 29.39 8.06
CA THR A 12 31.37 28.59 8.98
C THR A 12 29.86 28.73 8.73
N LEU A 13 29.41 29.83 8.11
CA LEU A 13 27.99 30.07 7.84
C LEU A 13 27.47 29.30 6.61
N GLY A 14 28.35 28.92 5.68
CA GLY A 14 28.00 28.12 4.50
C GLY A 14 27.77 26.63 4.79
N LEU A 15 28.29 26.12 5.90
CA LEU A 15 28.20 24.69 6.28
C LEU A 15 26.86 24.30 6.91
N LEU A 16 26.02 25.27 7.29
CA LEU A 16 24.71 25.04 7.93
C LEU A 16 23.53 25.08 6.94
N ALA A 17 23.78 25.49 5.68
CA ALA A 17 22.77 25.46 4.61
C ALA A 17 22.63 24.08 3.94
N GLY A 18 23.42 23.09 4.36
CA GLY A 18 23.22 21.68 4.04
C GLY A 18 22.03 21.14 4.84
N CYS A 19 20.83 21.66 4.55
CA CYS A 19 19.59 21.08 5.01
C CYS A 19 19.53 19.66 4.43
N SER A 20 20.01 18.69 5.21
CA SER A 20 19.87 17.28 4.94
C SER A 20 18.39 17.05 4.65
N GLY A 21 18.07 16.75 3.39
CA GLY A 21 16.73 16.37 2.95
C GLY A 21 16.34 15.10 3.69
N LYS A 22 15.93 15.26 4.94
CA LYS A 22 15.48 14.18 5.80
C LYS A 22 14.23 13.67 5.11
N GLY A 23 14.29 12.43 4.61
CA GLY A 23 13.18 11.78 3.95
C GLY A 23 11.94 11.94 4.82
N GLY A 24 11.02 12.80 4.39
CA GLY A 24 9.77 13.04 5.12
C GLY A 24 8.89 11.81 5.03
N SER A 25 7.86 11.75 5.88
CA SER A 25 6.76 10.80 5.76
C SER A 25 5.48 11.52 5.39
N SER A 26 4.57 10.79 4.77
CA SER A 26 3.18 11.18 4.56
C SER A 26 2.29 10.28 5.42
N LYS A 27 1.26 10.85 6.01
CA LYS A 27 0.18 10.10 6.63
C LYS A 27 -0.77 9.65 5.52
N VAL A 28 -0.94 8.35 5.34
CA VAL A 28 -1.72 7.79 4.24
C VAL A 28 -3.01 7.20 4.80
N GLU A 29 -4.12 7.66 4.23
CA GLU A 29 -5.47 7.17 4.49
C GLU A 29 -5.90 6.33 3.29
N ILE A 30 -6.03 5.01 3.49
CA ILE A 30 -6.33 4.07 2.41
C ILE A 30 -7.81 3.69 2.44
N ASN A 31 -8.49 3.85 1.30
CA ASN A 31 -9.89 3.50 1.10
C ASN A 31 -10.06 2.53 -0.08
N ALA A 32 -10.86 1.49 0.11
CA ALA A 32 -11.33 0.62 -0.96
C ALA A 32 -12.74 1.09 -1.40
N LEU A 33 -12.90 1.38 -2.68
CA LEU A 33 -14.17 1.83 -3.26
C LEU A 33 -14.75 0.74 -4.15
N PHE A 34 -15.86 0.13 -3.74
CA PHE A 34 -16.55 -0.89 -4.52
C PHE A 34 -18.01 -0.49 -4.78
N ILE A 35 -18.37 -0.36 -6.05
CA ILE A 35 -19.75 -0.07 -6.49
C ILE A 35 -20.42 -1.40 -6.81
N GLY A 36 -20.96 -2.06 -5.79
CA GLY A 36 -21.65 -3.35 -5.98
C GLY A 36 -22.08 -4.07 -4.71
N GLY A 37 -21.89 -3.48 -3.53
CA GLY A 37 -22.25 -4.05 -2.25
C GLY A 37 -21.13 -3.84 -1.24
N ALA A 38 -21.09 -4.71 -0.22
CA ALA A 38 -20.07 -4.69 0.82
C ALA A 38 -19.06 -5.83 0.63
N LEU A 39 -17.79 -5.56 0.97
CA LEU A 39 -16.70 -6.52 1.01
C LEU A 39 -16.66 -7.23 2.38
N GLN A 40 -17.72 -8.01 2.66
CA GLN A 40 -17.90 -8.72 3.94
C GLN A 40 -16.82 -9.78 4.22
N GLY A 41 -16.12 -10.25 3.17
CA GLY A 41 -15.03 -11.21 3.30
C GLY A 41 -13.70 -10.53 3.62
N GLY A 42 -13.72 -9.24 3.91
CA GLY A 42 -12.56 -8.43 4.23
C GLY A 42 -11.87 -7.85 2.98
N THR A 43 -10.87 -7.02 3.24
CA THR A 43 -10.01 -6.40 2.24
C THR A 43 -8.56 -6.47 2.68
N VAL A 44 -7.67 -6.80 1.76
CA VAL A 44 -6.22 -6.77 1.94
C VAL A 44 -5.63 -5.73 1.02
N PHE A 45 -4.76 -4.90 1.58
CA PHE A 45 -3.99 -3.87 0.88
C PHE A 45 -2.52 -4.25 0.90
N TRP A 46 -1.82 -3.98 -0.19
CA TRP A 46 -0.37 -3.98 -0.23
C TRP A 46 0.15 -2.73 -0.92
N ALA A 47 1.27 -2.24 -0.44
CA ALA A 47 1.95 -1.07 -0.97
C ALA A 47 3.44 -1.37 -1.15
N LEU A 48 3.98 -1.02 -2.32
CA LEU A 48 5.40 -1.14 -2.65
C LEU A 48 5.93 0.24 -3.02
N ASN A 49 6.95 0.71 -2.29
CA ASN A 49 7.71 1.86 -2.71
C ASN A 49 8.61 1.46 -3.88
N THR A 50 8.41 2.06 -5.05
CA THR A 50 9.07 1.63 -6.28
C THR A 50 10.50 2.16 -6.41
N SER A 51 10.93 3.10 -5.57
CA SER A 51 12.30 3.62 -5.58
C SER A 51 13.25 2.89 -4.63
N ASN A 52 12.74 2.38 -3.50
CA ASN A 52 13.57 1.74 -2.47
C ASN A 52 13.14 0.30 -2.11
N GLY A 53 12.04 -0.20 -2.68
CA GLY A 53 11.56 -1.57 -2.49
C GLY A 53 10.87 -1.82 -1.14
N HIS A 54 10.63 -0.80 -0.33
CA HIS A 54 9.90 -0.91 0.95
C HIS A 54 8.48 -1.45 0.70
N ARG A 55 8.01 -2.37 1.55
CA ARG A 55 6.69 -3.01 1.42
C ARG A 55 5.88 -2.89 2.70
N VAL A 56 4.58 -2.65 2.55
CA VAL A 56 3.60 -2.68 3.64
C VAL A 56 2.39 -3.48 3.20
N SER A 57 1.79 -4.23 4.14
CA SER A 57 0.55 -4.97 3.93
C SER A 57 -0.40 -4.75 5.09
N ILE A 58 -1.68 -4.54 4.80
CA ILE A 58 -2.74 -4.28 5.79
C ILE A 58 -3.93 -5.16 5.44
N ALA A 59 -4.44 -5.90 6.41
CA ALA A 59 -5.70 -6.62 6.27
C ALA A 59 -6.77 -5.95 7.13
N LYS A 60 -7.97 -5.82 6.58
CA LYS A 60 -9.17 -5.34 7.26
C LYS A 60 -10.26 -6.39 7.14
N SER A 61 -10.92 -6.71 8.24
CA SER A 61 -12.05 -7.65 8.27
C SER A 61 -13.33 -7.05 7.72
N ASP A 62 -13.42 -5.72 7.62
CA ASP A 62 -14.56 -5.00 7.06
C ASP A 62 -14.13 -3.71 6.33
N GLU A 63 -15.09 -3.08 5.66
CA GLU A 63 -14.92 -1.79 4.99
C GLU A 63 -14.86 -0.62 5.99
N ALA A 64 -15.18 -0.84 7.27
CA ALA A 64 -15.35 0.24 8.23
C ALA A 64 -14.00 0.79 8.72
N GLY A 65 -13.92 2.12 8.86
CA GLY A 65 -12.75 2.82 9.39
C GLY A 65 -11.66 3.13 8.35
N THR A 66 -11.00 4.26 8.51
CA THR A 66 -9.83 4.63 7.71
C THR A 66 -8.60 3.97 8.32
N THR A 67 -7.79 3.28 7.52
CA THR A 67 -6.47 2.86 7.99
C THR A 67 -5.48 3.97 7.72
N GLU A 68 -4.95 4.54 8.80
CA GLU A 68 -3.89 5.54 8.77
C GLU A 68 -2.53 4.87 8.95
N ILE A 69 -1.60 5.11 8.03
CA ILE A 69 -0.21 4.66 8.13
C ILE A 69 0.76 5.78 7.76
N ASP A 70 1.87 5.88 8.46
CA ASP A 70 2.96 6.77 8.07
C ASP A 70 3.88 6.04 7.10
N LEU A 71 3.97 6.55 5.86
CA LEU A 71 4.86 6.02 4.82
C LEU A 71 5.92 7.04 4.44
N PRO A 72 7.18 6.63 4.20
CA PRO A 72 8.20 7.54 3.69
C PRO A 72 7.78 8.10 2.32
N ASN A 73 8.12 9.37 2.11
CA ASN A 73 7.90 10.08 0.86
C ASN A 73 8.58 9.37 -0.31
N GLY A 74 7.98 9.50 -1.50
CA GLY A 74 8.44 8.85 -2.72
C GLY A 74 7.31 8.18 -3.50
N PRO A 75 7.65 7.46 -4.58
CA PRO A 75 6.66 6.77 -5.41
C PRO A 75 6.22 5.45 -4.78
N TRP A 76 4.90 5.24 -4.72
CA TRP A 76 4.29 4.04 -4.16
C TRP A 76 3.29 3.43 -5.13
N ALA A 77 3.31 2.10 -5.23
CA ALA A 77 2.33 1.29 -5.91
C ALA A 77 1.42 0.62 -4.88
N PHE A 78 0.19 1.08 -4.77
CA PHE A 78 -0.85 0.54 -3.89
C PHE A 78 -1.72 -0.43 -4.66
N ARG A 79 -2.13 -1.49 -3.98
CA ARG A 79 -3.00 -2.53 -4.51
C ARG A 79 -3.93 -3.01 -3.42
N ALA A 80 -5.09 -3.48 -3.82
CA ALA A 80 -6.08 -4.03 -2.90
C ALA A 80 -6.85 -5.17 -3.53
N VAL A 81 -7.24 -6.11 -2.69
CA VAL A 81 -8.21 -7.17 -3.00
C VAL A 81 -9.23 -7.20 -1.87
N GLY A 82 -10.51 -7.13 -2.24
CA GLY A 82 -11.62 -7.35 -1.33
C GLY A 82 -12.49 -8.52 -1.78
N TRP A 83 -13.23 -9.08 -0.84
CA TRP A 83 -14.05 -10.27 -1.02
C TRP A 83 -15.49 -10.02 -0.61
N THR A 84 -16.45 -10.45 -1.42
CA THR A 84 -17.89 -10.21 -1.16
C THR A 84 -18.56 -11.29 -0.31
N GLY A 85 -17.88 -12.37 0.03
CA GLY A 85 -18.45 -13.49 0.80
C GLY A 85 -18.67 -13.14 2.28
N GLY A 86 -19.46 -13.93 2.98
CA GLY A 86 -19.77 -13.69 4.40
C GLY A 86 -18.64 -14.05 5.37
N ASN A 87 -17.70 -14.89 4.95
CA ASN A 87 -16.50 -15.25 5.72
C ASN A 87 -15.24 -14.68 5.07
N ASN A 88 -14.16 -14.62 5.85
CA ASN A 88 -12.87 -14.09 5.42
C ASN A 88 -12.38 -14.77 4.13
N PHE A 89 -12.03 -13.95 3.14
CA PHE A 89 -11.48 -14.37 1.85
C PHE A 89 -12.41 -15.24 0.98
N GLU A 90 -13.72 -15.23 1.25
CA GLU A 90 -14.71 -15.98 0.47
C GLU A 90 -15.48 -15.11 -0.55
N GLY A 91 -16.17 -15.76 -1.48
CA GLY A 91 -17.01 -15.08 -2.46
C GLY A 91 -16.23 -14.51 -3.64
N THR A 92 -16.75 -13.43 -4.25
CA THR A 92 -16.16 -12.86 -5.46
C THR A 92 -15.08 -11.86 -5.10
N ALA A 93 -13.87 -12.05 -5.63
CA ALA A 93 -12.77 -11.11 -5.46
C ALA A 93 -13.00 -9.84 -6.31
N LYS A 94 -12.65 -8.69 -5.73
CA LYS A 94 -12.63 -7.37 -6.36
C LYS A 94 -11.26 -6.77 -6.15
N CYS A 95 -10.58 -6.40 -7.23
CA CYS A 95 -9.20 -5.96 -7.17
C CYS A 95 -9.07 -4.51 -7.65
N GLY A 96 -8.01 -3.84 -7.24
CA GLY A 96 -7.72 -2.49 -7.73
C GLY A 96 -6.32 -2.05 -7.40
N ALA A 97 -5.84 -1.11 -8.19
CA ALA A 97 -4.48 -0.63 -8.15
C ALA A 97 -4.45 0.88 -8.28
N ASP A 98 -3.53 1.52 -7.58
CA ASP A 98 -3.21 2.94 -7.78
C ASP A 98 -1.71 3.19 -7.58
N ASN A 99 -1.17 4.20 -8.24
CA ASN A 99 0.22 4.60 -8.09
C ASN A 99 0.26 6.07 -7.66
N VAL A 100 0.83 6.34 -6.48
CA VAL A 100 0.77 7.65 -5.84
C VAL A 100 2.17 8.10 -5.43
N PHE A 101 2.49 9.37 -5.65
CA PHE A 101 3.70 9.98 -5.13
C PHE A 101 3.40 10.66 -3.79
N LEU A 102 4.07 10.20 -2.72
CA LEU A 102 3.94 10.74 -1.38
C LEU A 102 4.93 11.89 -1.20
N GLY A 103 4.42 13.12 -1.06
CA GLY A 103 5.22 14.36 -0.94
C GLY A 103 5.25 14.98 0.46
N GLY A 104 4.61 14.35 1.44
CA GLY A 104 4.35 14.89 2.78
C GLY A 104 2.86 15.21 2.99
N GLY A 105 2.49 15.48 4.24
CA GLY A 105 1.10 15.79 4.61
C GLY A 105 0.20 14.55 4.71
N ILE A 106 -1.12 14.77 4.65
CA ILE A 106 -2.13 13.71 4.64
C ILE A 106 -2.49 13.40 3.18
N VAL A 107 -2.40 12.13 2.78
CA VAL A 107 -2.68 11.66 1.43
C VAL A 107 -3.79 10.61 1.47
N ASN A 108 -4.87 10.86 0.73
CA ASN A 108 -5.97 9.92 0.56
C ASN A 108 -5.70 9.04 -0.66
N VAL A 109 -5.64 7.73 -0.47
CA VAL A 109 -5.47 6.74 -1.53
C VAL A 109 -6.79 5.99 -1.71
N ASN A 110 -7.49 6.30 -2.80
CA ASN A 110 -8.81 5.76 -3.09
C ASN A 110 -8.72 4.72 -4.20
N ILE A 111 -8.69 3.44 -3.82
CA ILE A 111 -8.52 2.33 -4.76
C ILE A 111 -9.89 1.84 -5.21
N VAL A 112 -10.21 2.03 -6.49
CA VAL A 112 -11.47 1.53 -7.08
C VAL A 112 -11.34 0.04 -7.37
N LEU A 113 -12.21 -0.75 -6.75
CA LEU A 113 -12.23 -2.20 -6.87
C LEU A 113 -13.27 -2.68 -7.88
N SER A 114 -12.85 -3.61 -8.75
CA SER A 114 -13.74 -4.30 -9.68
C SER A 114 -13.26 -5.72 -9.92
N ALA A 115 -14.13 -6.59 -10.45
CA ALA A 115 -13.73 -7.95 -10.81
C ALA A 115 -12.74 -7.93 -12.00
N ALA A 116 -13.01 -7.11 -13.02
CA ALA A 116 -12.15 -6.99 -14.20
C ALA A 116 -10.69 -6.65 -13.87
N ASN A 117 -10.46 -5.83 -12.85
CA ASN A 117 -9.12 -5.47 -12.39
C ASN A 117 -8.31 -6.67 -11.85
N CYS A 118 -8.97 -7.75 -11.42
CA CYS A 118 -8.30 -8.95 -10.92
C CYS A 118 -7.54 -9.73 -11.99
N ILE A 119 -7.73 -9.39 -13.28
CA ILE A 119 -7.01 -9.99 -14.41
C ILE A 119 -5.61 -9.37 -14.58
N GLY A 120 -5.33 -8.24 -13.94
CA GLY A 120 -4.01 -7.58 -14.00
C GLY A 120 -2.88 -8.44 -13.44
N ASP A 121 -1.68 -8.29 -13.98
CA ASP A 121 -0.49 -9.07 -13.58
C ASP A 121 -0.06 -8.77 -12.12
N ASP A 122 -0.46 -7.62 -11.59
CA ASP A 122 -0.29 -7.24 -10.19
C ASP A 122 -0.98 -8.21 -9.21
N PHE A 123 -1.96 -8.99 -9.68
CA PHE A 123 -2.73 -9.95 -8.89
C PHE A 123 -2.38 -11.41 -9.22
N GLY A 124 -1.30 -11.62 -9.99
CA GLY A 124 -0.76 -12.93 -10.32
C GLY A 124 -0.97 -13.34 -11.78
N PRO A 125 -0.27 -14.38 -12.24
CA PRO A 125 -0.36 -14.84 -13.63
C PRO A 125 -1.66 -15.61 -13.89
N ALA A 126 -2.07 -15.67 -15.16
CA ALA A 126 -3.32 -16.31 -15.59
C ALA A 126 -3.49 -17.76 -15.11
N GLY A 127 -2.38 -18.49 -14.91
CA GLY A 127 -2.39 -19.88 -14.42
C GLY A 127 -3.02 -20.07 -13.03
N PHE A 128 -3.09 -19.02 -12.19
CA PHE A 128 -3.71 -19.08 -10.85
C PHE A 128 -5.12 -18.50 -10.82
N ARG A 129 -5.73 -18.28 -11.99
CA ARG A 129 -7.06 -17.68 -12.12
C ARG A 129 -8.01 -18.52 -12.96
N ILE A 130 -9.31 -18.29 -12.78
CA ILE A 130 -10.39 -18.75 -13.66
C ILE A 130 -11.22 -17.51 -14.00
N GLY A 131 -11.04 -16.98 -15.21
CA GLY A 131 -11.62 -15.69 -15.58
C GLY A 131 -11.02 -14.55 -14.74
N ASP A 132 -11.89 -13.81 -14.04
CA ASP A 132 -11.53 -12.70 -13.16
C ASP A 132 -11.42 -13.11 -11.67
N GLN A 133 -11.47 -14.41 -11.38
CA GLN A 133 -11.39 -14.94 -10.02
C GLN A 133 -10.09 -15.71 -9.77
N PHE A 134 -9.62 -15.67 -8.53
CA PHE A 134 -8.53 -16.53 -8.07
C PHE A 134 -9.00 -17.98 -7.98
N LYS A 135 -8.11 -18.92 -8.33
CA LYS A 135 -8.37 -20.33 -8.05
C LYS A 135 -8.49 -20.53 -6.53
N PRO A 136 -9.41 -21.40 -6.07
CA PRO A 136 -9.48 -21.77 -4.65
C PRO A 136 -8.13 -22.27 -4.16
N LEU A 137 -7.74 -21.82 -2.96
CA LEU A 137 -6.53 -22.30 -2.31
C LEU A 137 -6.84 -23.60 -1.57
N GLU A 138 -6.02 -24.62 -1.79
CA GLU A 138 -6.04 -25.85 -1.02
C GLU A 138 -4.88 -25.82 -0.02
N VAL A 139 -5.21 -25.89 1.28
CA VAL A 139 -4.19 -25.98 2.33
C VAL A 139 -3.75 -27.44 2.43
N ILE A 140 -2.61 -27.75 1.83
CA ILE A 140 -1.98 -29.07 1.96
C ILE A 140 -1.07 -29.03 3.19
N SER A 141 -1.46 -29.73 4.24
CA SER A 141 -0.62 -29.92 5.43
C SER A 141 -0.12 -31.36 5.53
N CYS A 142 1.16 -31.54 5.82
CA CYS A 142 1.78 -32.86 6.04
C CYS A 142 1.39 -33.48 7.40
N VAL A 143 0.80 -32.69 8.29
CA VAL A 143 0.28 -33.08 9.60
C VAL A 143 -1.15 -32.58 9.65
N GLY A 144 -2.11 -33.49 9.51
CA GLY A 144 -3.53 -33.16 9.32
C GLY A 144 -3.98 -31.99 10.19
N VAL A 145 -4.57 -30.97 9.57
CA VAL A 145 -5.12 -29.82 10.28
C VAL A 145 -6.45 -30.29 10.88
N ALA A 146 -6.40 -30.82 12.10
CA ALA A 146 -7.61 -31.16 12.83
C ALA A 146 -8.31 -29.86 13.26
N GLY A 147 -9.46 -29.55 12.67
CA GLY A 147 -10.40 -28.55 13.19
C GLY A 147 -10.47 -27.21 12.45
N VAL A 148 -10.59 -27.23 11.12
CA VAL A 148 -11.37 -26.20 10.40
C VAL A 148 -12.77 -26.72 10.12
#